data_AF-K1Y1Q0-F1
#
_entry.id   AF-K1Y1Q0-F1
#
_cell.length_a   1.000
_cell.length_b   1.000
_cell.length_c   1.000
_cell.angle_alpha   90.00
_cell.angle_beta   90.00
_cell.angle_gamma   90.00
#
_symmetry.space_group_name_H-M   'P 1'
#
loop_
_entity.id
_entity.type
_entity.pdbx_description
1 polymer ?
#
loop_
_entity_poly.entity_id
_entity_poly.type
_entity_poly.pdbx_seq_one_letter_code
_entity_poly.pdbx_strand_id
1 'polypeptide(L)'
;MKGFILRLFICSLISGSFFIMVCASTTSKKFSKVVKIGRLREKAPDLRRGRLRQGVRTLRKEMKVDNPIQRRFQKKLLSWYDRQARPLPWRETQDPYSIWVSEVMLQQTQVKTVESYYGRFIGRFPSVEALARAAPDEVMKHWEGLGYYGRARHL
;
A
#
# COMPACT_ATOMS: atom_id res chain seq x y z
N MET A 1 -35.04 10.22 -5.57
CA MET A 1 -34.39 8.89 -5.73
C MET A 1 -32.91 9.13 -5.96
N LYS A 2 -32.08 8.93 -4.93
CA LYS A 2 -30.64 9.24 -4.94
C LYS A 2 -29.86 7.93 -4.95
N GLY A 3 -28.90 7.79 -5.85
CA GLY A 3 -28.04 6.62 -5.96
C GLY A 3 -26.72 6.96 -6.65
N PHE A 4 -25.92 7.83 -6.03
CA PHE A 4 -24.54 8.09 -6.44
C PHE A 4 -23.65 6.97 -5.87
N ILE A 5 -23.30 6.00 -6.73
CA ILE A 5 -22.36 4.93 -6.40
C ILE A 5 -20.95 5.51 -6.49
N LEU A 6 -20.38 5.83 -5.33
CA LEU A 6 -18.97 6.22 -5.20
C LEU A 6 -18.11 4.95 -5.35
N ARG A 7 -17.72 4.64 -6.58
CA ARG A 7 -16.74 3.60 -6.90
C ARG A 7 -15.35 4.15 -6.56
N LEU A 8 -14.91 3.96 -5.32
CA LEU A 8 -13.54 4.18 -4.88
C LEU A 8 -12.63 3.18 -5.60
N PHE A 9 -12.08 3.61 -6.74
CA PHE A 9 -10.95 2.99 -7.40
C PHE A 9 -9.69 3.34 -6.59
N ILE A 10 -9.41 2.58 -5.53
CA ILE A 10 -8.07 2.58 -4.92
C ILE A 10 -7.21 1.74 -5.84
N CYS A 11 -6.68 2.40 -6.87
CA CYS A 11 -5.63 1.88 -7.72
C CYS A 11 -4.32 1.92 -6.93
N SER A 12 -3.70 0.75 -6.86
CA SER A 12 -2.33 0.48 -6.43
C SER A 12 -1.36 1.65 -6.67
N LEU A 13 -0.71 2.10 -5.60
CA LEU A 13 0.49 2.94 -5.72
C LEU A 13 1.50 2.59 -4.62
N ILE A 14 1.96 1.34 -4.65
CA ILE A 14 3.20 0.92 -3.97
C ILE A 14 3.94 -0.03 -4.92
N SER A 15 4.63 0.53 -5.91
CA SER A 15 6.02 0.18 -6.19
C SER A 15 6.55 1.13 -7.25
N GLY A 16 7.60 1.87 -6.91
CA GLY A 16 8.26 2.78 -7.82
C GLY A 16 8.97 2.04 -8.93
N SER A 17 8.66 2.41 -10.18
CA SER A 17 9.48 2.36 -11.41
C SER A 17 8.56 2.19 -12.61
N PHE A 18 7.95 3.28 -13.06
CA PHE A 18 7.44 3.38 -14.42
C PHE A 18 8.35 4.33 -15.19
N PHE A 19 9.27 3.72 -15.92
CA PHE A 19 9.99 4.35 -17.02
C PHE A 19 8.97 4.53 -18.14
N ILE A 20 8.30 5.68 -18.19
CA ILE A 20 7.59 6.13 -19.40
C ILE A 20 8.55 7.04 -20.15
N MET A 21 9.24 6.46 -21.11
CA MET A 21 9.88 7.18 -22.20
C MET A 21 8.78 7.74 -23.10
N VAL A 22 8.31 8.96 -22.83
CA VAL A 22 7.68 9.79 -23.85
C VAL A 22 8.79 10.60 -24.51
N CYS A 23 9.21 10.14 -25.67
CA CYS A 23 9.94 10.97 -26.62
C CYS A 23 9.01 12.12 -27.06
N ALA A 24 9.25 13.32 -26.55
CA ALA A 24 8.81 14.56 -27.18
C ALA A 24 10.06 15.39 -27.46
N SER A 25 10.67 15.12 -28.61
CA SER A 25 11.67 15.99 -29.22
C SER A 25 11.00 17.28 -29.64
N THR A 26 11.07 18.33 -28.82
CA THR A 26 10.98 19.70 -29.34
C THR A 26 11.79 20.66 -28.48
N THR A 27 13.03 20.83 -28.90
CA THR A 27 13.86 22.00 -28.64
C THR A 27 13.06 23.27 -28.96
N SER A 28 12.72 24.11 -27.97
CA SER A 28 12.71 25.57 -28.18
C SER A 28 12.39 26.33 -26.87
N LYS A 29 13.43 27.00 -26.38
CA LYS A 29 13.45 28.42 -25.99
C LYS A 29 12.11 29.12 -25.69
N LYS A 30 12.16 29.86 -24.57
CA LYS A 30 11.37 31.03 -24.16
C LYS A 30 10.01 30.73 -23.55
N PHE A 31 9.95 30.86 -22.21
CA PHE A 31 9.00 31.79 -21.61
C PHE A 31 9.61 32.41 -20.35
N SER A 32 10.30 33.53 -20.57
CA SER A 32 10.67 34.49 -19.54
C SER A 32 9.61 35.59 -19.56
N LYS A 33 8.90 35.78 -18.43
CA LYS A 33 8.37 37.07 -17.94
C LYS A 33 7.90 36.84 -16.50
N VAL A 34 8.77 37.12 -15.51
CA VAL A 34 8.91 38.41 -14.81
C VAL A 34 7.71 38.68 -13.89
N VAL A 35 7.81 38.17 -12.66
CA VAL A 35 7.29 38.84 -11.47
C VAL A 35 8.52 39.41 -10.76
N LYS A 36 8.68 40.74 -10.81
CA LYS A 36 9.70 41.49 -10.07
C LYS A 36 9.19 41.68 -8.64
N ILE A 37 9.70 40.89 -7.70
CA ILE A 37 9.72 41.22 -6.28
C ILE A 37 11.19 41.13 -5.83
N GLY A 38 11.57 42.03 -4.92
CA GLY A 38 12.92 42.42 -4.55
C GLY A 38 14.00 41.34 -4.53
N ARG A 39 15.18 41.77 -5.00
CA ARG A 39 16.45 41.06 -5.02
C ARG A 39 16.85 40.57 -3.61
N LEU A 40 16.52 39.33 -3.26
CA LEU A 40 17.33 38.48 -2.38
C LEU A 40 17.72 37.23 -3.17
N ARG A 41 18.93 37.26 -3.72
CA ARG A 41 19.57 36.09 -4.32
C ARG A 41 20.04 35.21 -3.16
N GLU A 42 19.13 34.43 -2.58
CA GLU A 42 19.54 33.34 -1.69
C GLU A 42 20.43 32.40 -2.51
N LYS A 43 21.70 32.30 -2.10
CA LYS A 43 22.65 31.35 -2.68
C LYS A 43 22.09 29.94 -2.40
N ALA A 44 21.49 29.32 -3.41
CA ALA A 44 21.20 27.90 -3.36
C ALA A 44 22.52 27.15 -3.15
N PRO A 45 22.69 26.39 -2.05
CA PRO A 45 23.92 25.66 -1.81
C PRO A 45 24.10 24.57 -2.88
N ASP A 46 25.34 24.39 -3.35
CA ASP A 46 25.73 23.37 -4.32
C ASP A 46 25.40 21.96 -3.79
N LEU A 47 24.28 21.40 -4.26
CA LEU A 47 23.80 20.08 -3.88
C LEU A 47 24.52 18.99 -4.69
N ARG A 48 25.81 18.78 -4.42
CA ARG A 48 26.43 17.50 -4.78
C ARG A 48 25.86 16.40 -3.88
N ARG A 49 25.12 15.48 -4.51
CA ARG A 49 24.43 14.22 -4.13
C ARG A 49 24.71 13.48 -2.79
N GLY A 50 25.66 13.87 -1.93
CA GLY A 50 26.01 13.15 -0.69
C GLY A 50 25.37 13.65 0.61
N ARG A 51 24.82 14.87 0.66
CA ARG A 51 24.40 15.52 1.94
C ARG A 51 22.87 15.63 2.15
N LEU A 52 22.06 15.06 1.25
CA LEU A 52 20.59 15.14 1.34
C LEU A 52 19.95 14.12 2.32
N ARG A 53 20.65 13.05 2.71
CA ARG A 53 20.09 12.02 3.60
C ARG A 53 19.99 12.43 5.07
N GLN A 54 20.92 13.26 5.56
CA GLN A 54 20.93 13.67 6.97
C GLN A 54 19.91 14.78 7.25
N GLY A 55 19.76 15.74 6.34
CA GLY A 55 18.81 16.85 6.49
C GLY A 55 17.33 16.42 6.53
N VAL A 56 16.95 15.40 5.75
CA VAL A 56 15.56 14.87 5.77
C VAL A 56 15.25 14.19 7.11
N ARG A 57 16.25 13.58 7.75
CA ARG A 57 16.07 12.84 9.01
C ARG A 57 15.93 13.79 10.21
N THR A 58 16.66 14.89 10.23
CA THR A 58 16.54 15.96 11.25
C THR A 58 15.21 16.69 11.12
N LEU A 59 14.80 17.11 9.91
CA LEU A 59 13.51 17.77 9.68
C LEU A 59 12.31 16.91 10.12
N ARG A 60 12.37 15.58 9.89
CA ARG A 60 11.34 14.64 10.35
C ARG A 60 11.27 14.48 11.87
N LYS A 61 12.40 14.65 12.57
CA LYS A 61 12.48 14.52 14.03
C LYS A 61 11.90 15.76 14.73
N GLU A 62 12.02 16.93 14.11
CA GLU A 62 11.54 18.21 14.62
C GLU A 62 10.04 18.45 14.36
N MET A 63 9.47 17.82 13.32
CA MET A 63 8.05 17.98 12.95
C MET A 63 7.08 16.99 13.61
N LYS A 64 7.48 16.23 14.64
CA LYS A 64 6.52 15.43 15.44
C LYS A 64 5.69 16.36 16.33
N VAL A 65 4.78 17.10 15.72
CA VAL A 65 3.74 17.83 16.42
C VAL A 65 2.78 16.79 16.97
N ASP A 66 2.86 16.55 18.27
CA ASP A 66 1.88 15.74 18.99
C ASP A 66 0.52 16.42 18.93
N ASN A 67 -0.24 16.11 17.89
CA ASN A 67 -1.55 16.70 17.69
C ASN A 67 -2.54 16.08 18.70
N PRO A 68 -3.06 16.86 19.68
CA PRO A 68 -3.98 16.32 20.68
C PRO A 68 -5.29 15.81 20.07
N ILE A 69 -5.70 16.36 18.92
CA ILE A 69 -6.87 15.90 18.16
C ILE A 69 -6.58 14.52 17.57
N GLN A 70 -5.39 14.29 17.00
CA GLN A 70 -4.98 12.98 16.46
C GLN A 70 -4.98 11.90 17.54
N ARG A 71 -4.41 12.20 18.72
CA ARG A 71 -4.40 11.25 19.85
C ARG A 71 -5.82 10.91 20.33
N ARG A 72 -6.71 11.90 20.42
CA ARG A 72 -8.12 11.69 20.79
C ARG A 72 -8.86 10.85 19.75
N PHE A 73 -8.62 11.09 18.47
CA PHE A 73 -9.21 10.30 17.38
C PHE A 73 -8.75 8.84 17.44
N GLN A 74 -7.44 8.59 17.55
CA GLN A 74 -6.88 7.24 17.67
C GLN A 74 -7.47 6.48 18.86
N LYS A 75 -7.54 7.11 20.04
CA LYS A 75 -8.17 6.48 21.22
C LYS A 75 -9.63 6.11 21.00
N LYS A 76 -10.42 7.00 20.38
CA LYS A 76 -11.83 6.73 20.07
C LYS A 76 -11.97 5.59 19.06
N LEU A 77 -11.14 5.59 18.01
CA LEU A 77 -11.16 4.56 16.97
C LEU A 77 -10.79 3.18 17.54
N LEU A 78 -9.72 3.09 18.32
CA LEU A 78 -9.28 1.84 18.95
C LEU A 78 -10.35 1.31 19.93
N SER A 79 -10.87 2.19 20.79
CA SER A 79 -11.92 1.81 21.74
C SER A 79 -13.20 1.29 21.05
N TRP A 80 -13.56 1.86 19.89
CA TRP A 80 -14.65 1.34 19.07
C TRP A 80 -14.29 -0.01 18.44
N TYR A 81 -13.06 -0.15 17.91
CA TYR A 81 -12.58 -1.38 17.30
C TYR A 81 -12.62 -2.55 18.30
N ASP A 82 -12.15 -2.35 19.52
CA ASP A 82 -12.15 -3.38 20.57
C ASP A 82 -13.56 -3.92 20.87
N ARG A 83 -14.61 -3.10 20.68
CA ARG A 83 -16.01 -3.49 20.92
C ARG A 83 -16.75 -4.01 19.69
N GLN A 84 -16.27 -3.72 18.48
CA GLN A 84 -17.03 -3.91 17.24
C GLN A 84 -16.26 -4.70 16.17
N ALA A 85 -15.01 -5.08 16.44
CA ALA A 85 -14.23 -5.90 15.54
C ALA A 85 -14.93 -7.24 15.30
N ARG A 86 -15.11 -7.60 14.03
CA ARG A 86 -15.60 -8.92 13.64
C ARG A 86 -14.50 -9.97 13.89
N PRO A 87 -14.86 -11.14 14.44
CA PRO A 87 -13.94 -12.27 14.50
C PRO A 87 -13.65 -12.73 13.08
N LEU A 88 -12.36 -12.82 12.74
CA LEU A 88 -11.88 -13.27 11.44
C LEU A 88 -10.67 -14.17 11.69
N PRO A 89 -10.56 -15.33 11.03
CA PRO A 89 -9.57 -16.34 11.38
C PRO A 89 -8.12 -15.82 11.23
N TRP A 90 -7.85 -14.97 10.25
CA TRP A 90 -6.54 -14.35 10.05
C TRP A 90 -6.19 -13.25 11.07
N ARG A 91 -7.13 -12.82 11.92
CA ARG A 91 -6.87 -11.85 13.02
C ARG A 91 -6.53 -12.53 14.35
N GLU A 92 -6.78 -13.82 14.45
CA GLU A 92 -6.50 -14.61 15.67
C GLU A 92 -5.07 -15.17 15.69
N THR A 93 -4.36 -15.04 14.57
CA THR A 93 -2.96 -15.48 14.42
C THR A 93 -1.99 -14.29 14.36
N GLN A 94 -0.74 -14.53 14.77
CA GLN A 94 0.37 -13.60 14.59
C GLN A 94 1.37 -14.07 13.51
N ASP A 95 1.08 -15.19 12.85
CA ASP A 95 1.94 -15.73 11.80
C ASP A 95 1.96 -14.79 10.57
N PRO A 96 3.14 -14.25 10.17
CA PRO A 96 3.26 -13.38 9.01
C PRO A 96 2.79 -14.02 7.70
N TYR A 97 2.99 -15.33 7.53
CA TYR A 97 2.57 -16.05 6.32
C TYR A 97 1.05 -16.07 6.21
N SER A 98 0.39 -16.52 7.29
CA SER A 98 -1.07 -16.53 7.41
C SER A 98 -1.71 -15.16 7.18
N ILE A 99 -1.11 -14.10 7.72
CA ILE A 99 -1.57 -12.72 7.52
C ILE A 99 -1.39 -12.31 6.05
N TRP A 100 -0.21 -12.54 5.48
CA TRP A 100 0.09 -12.19 4.08
C TRP A 100 -0.85 -12.87 3.09
N VAL A 101 -1.10 -14.18 3.25
CA VAL A 101 -2.05 -14.92 2.41
C VAL A 101 -3.45 -14.29 2.48
N SER A 102 -3.92 -13.95 3.69
CA SER A 102 -5.23 -13.33 3.87
C SER A 102 -5.33 -11.98 3.14
N GLU A 103 -4.28 -11.16 3.21
CA GLU A 103 -4.23 -9.86 2.54
C GLU A 103 -4.29 -10.00 1.02
N VAL A 104 -3.52 -10.94 0.44
CA VAL A 104 -3.55 -11.19 -1.01
C VAL A 104 -4.92 -11.70 -1.47
N MET A 105 -5.53 -12.60 -0.69
CA MET A 105 -6.87 -13.10 -0.98
C MET A 105 -7.92 -12.00 -0.96
N LEU A 106 -7.86 -11.08 0.02
CA LEU A 106 -8.80 -9.97 0.22
C LEU A 106 -8.70 -8.86 -0.84
N GLN A 107 -7.68 -8.87 -1.69
CA GLN A 107 -7.61 -7.96 -2.83
C GLN A 107 -8.77 -8.20 -3.79
N GLN A 108 -9.64 -7.20 -3.98
CA GLN A 108 -10.76 -7.25 -4.93
C GLN A 108 -11.75 -8.41 -4.69
N THR A 109 -11.79 -8.98 -3.49
CA THR A 109 -12.75 -10.04 -3.09
C THR A 109 -13.51 -9.65 -1.83
N GLN A 110 -14.66 -10.29 -1.60
CA GLN A 110 -15.46 -10.07 -0.40
C GLN A 110 -14.99 -10.96 0.76
N VAL A 111 -15.01 -10.42 1.99
CA VAL A 111 -14.59 -11.14 3.21
C VAL A 111 -15.30 -12.48 3.39
N LYS A 112 -16.62 -12.54 3.14
CA LYS A 112 -17.42 -13.77 3.28
C LYS A 112 -16.92 -14.91 2.39
N THR A 113 -16.51 -14.57 1.17
CA THR A 113 -15.95 -15.56 0.23
C THR A 113 -14.58 -16.02 0.73
N VAL A 114 -13.70 -15.08 1.08
CA VAL A 114 -12.33 -15.38 1.52
C VAL A 114 -12.29 -16.28 2.75
N GLU A 115 -13.22 -16.11 3.70
CA GLU A 115 -13.29 -16.92 4.92
C GLU A 115 -13.29 -18.44 4.65
N SER A 116 -14.06 -18.87 3.64
CA SER A 116 -14.12 -20.29 3.25
C SER A 116 -12.86 -20.77 2.51
N TYR A 117 -12.25 -19.91 1.70
CA TYR A 117 -11.06 -20.25 0.92
C TYR A 117 -9.79 -20.26 1.77
N TYR A 118 -9.68 -19.29 2.67
CA TYR A 118 -8.55 -19.13 3.57
C TYR A 118 -8.35 -20.39 4.43
N GLY A 119 -9.42 -20.90 5.04
CA GLY A 119 -9.36 -22.12 5.85
C GLY A 119 -8.86 -23.34 5.06
N ARG A 120 -9.32 -23.52 3.82
CA ARG A 120 -8.85 -24.60 2.94
C ARG A 120 -7.39 -24.42 2.54
N PHE A 121 -7.01 -23.19 2.20
CA PHE A 121 -5.67 -22.89 1.71
C PHE A 121 -4.60 -23.08 2.79
N ILE A 122 -4.82 -22.51 3.99
CA ILE A 122 -3.90 -22.68 5.13
C ILE A 122 -3.89 -24.13 5.62
N GLY A 123 -5.03 -24.82 5.57
CA GLY A 123 -5.07 -26.26 5.88
C GLY A 123 -4.20 -27.11 4.95
N ARG A 124 -4.10 -26.74 3.66
CA ARG A 124 -3.26 -27.45 2.69
C ARG A 124 -1.80 -27.00 2.70
N PHE A 125 -1.58 -25.69 2.81
CA PHE A 125 -0.29 -25.03 2.79
C PHE A 125 -0.11 -24.28 4.12
N PRO A 126 0.32 -24.95 5.19
CA PRO A 126 0.42 -24.34 6.52
C PRO A 126 1.61 -23.38 6.66
N SER A 127 2.60 -23.45 5.76
CA SER A 127 3.81 -22.62 5.82
C SER A 127 4.25 -22.16 4.43
N VAL A 128 5.10 -21.13 4.39
CA VAL A 128 5.67 -20.64 3.13
C VAL A 128 6.52 -21.70 2.44
N GLU A 129 7.20 -22.56 3.20
CA GLU A 129 7.98 -23.68 2.65
C GLU A 129 7.08 -24.78 2.10
N ALA A 130 5.91 -25.02 2.71
CA ALA A 130 4.92 -25.95 2.16
C ALA A 130 4.35 -25.43 0.84
N LEU A 131 4.06 -24.13 0.76
CA LEU A 131 3.64 -23.48 -0.47
C LEU A 131 4.73 -23.53 -1.56
N ALA A 132 5.98 -23.21 -1.21
CA ALA A 132 7.09 -23.18 -2.16
C ALA A 132 7.44 -24.56 -2.74
N ARG A 133 7.17 -25.65 -2.00
CA ARG A 133 7.36 -27.03 -2.49
C ARG A 133 6.16 -27.56 -3.28
N ALA A 134 5.01 -26.90 -3.21
CA ALA A 134 3.81 -27.34 -3.90
C ALA A 134 3.94 -27.18 -5.43
N ALA A 135 3.28 -28.05 -6.18
CA ALA A 135 3.19 -27.87 -7.62
C ALA A 135 2.35 -26.63 -7.93
N PRO A 136 2.73 -25.78 -8.92
CA PRO A 136 1.95 -24.60 -9.29
C PRO A 136 0.47 -24.90 -9.58
N ASP A 137 0.19 -26.00 -10.26
CA ASP A 137 -1.18 -26.43 -10.58
C ASP A 137 -1.99 -26.77 -9.32
N GLU A 138 -1.34 -27.27 -8.28
CA GLU A 138 -1.98 -27.55 -7.00
C GLU A 138 -2.40 -26.26 -6.29
N VAL A 139 -1.53 -25.25 -6.30
CA VAL A 139 -1.84 -23.92 -5.74
C VAL A 139 -3.00 -23.29 -6.50
N MET A 140 -3.01 -23.40 -7.83
CA MET A 140 -4.06 -22.86 -8.69
C MET A 140 -5.40 -23.56 -8.44
N LYS A 141 -5.41 -24.87 -8.21
CA LYS A 141 -6.61 -25.63 -7.83
C LYS A 141 -7.22 -25.15 -6.52
N HIS A 142 -6.39 -24.83 -5.52
CA HIS A 142 -6.89 -24.29 -4.25
C HIS A 142 -7.32 -22.81 -4.35
N TRP A 143 -6.90 -22.11 -5.41
CA TRP A 143 -7.29 -20.73 -5.72
C TRP A 143 -8.48 -20.62 -6.69
N GLU A 144 -8.91 -21.74 -7.28
CA GLU A 144 -9.99 -21.80 -8.26
C GLU A 144 -11.28 -21.21 -7.68
N GLY A 145 -11.88 -20.24 -8.38
CA GLY A 145 -13.10 -19.56 -7.93
C GLY A 145 -12.90 -18.25 -7.17
N LEU A 146 -11.68 -17.92 -6.70
CA LEU A 146 -11.37 -16.58 -6.16
C LEU A 146 -11.16 -15.52 -7.26
N GLY A 147 -10.93 -15.96 -8.49
CA GLY A 147 -10.60 -15.08 -9.63
C GLY A 147 -9.26 -14.38 -9.49
N TYR A 148 -8.87 -13.61 -10.52
CA TYR A 148 -7.59 -12.91 -10.57
C TYR A 148 -6.38 -13.82 -10.27
N TYR A 149 -6.25 -14.88 -11.08
CA TYR A 149 -5.20 -15.89 -10.96
C TYR A 149 -3.76 -15.36 -11.00
N GLY A 150 -3.54 -14.14 -11.48
CA GLY A 150 -2.23 -13.47 -11.37
C GLY A 150 -1.76 -13.29 -9.92
N ARG A 151 -2.68 -13.17 -8.96
CA ARG A 151 -2.35 -13.08 -7.53
C ARG A 151 -1.75 -14.38 -7.00
N ALA A 152 -2.34 -15.51 -7.36
CA ALA A 152 -1.85 -16.84 -6.99
C ALA A 152 -0.47 -17.13 -7.56
N ARG A 153 -0.17 -16.62 -8.77
CA ARG A 153 1.14 -16.80 -9.42
C ARG A 153 2.25 -15.91 -8.85
N HIS A 154 1.88 -14.78 -8.25
CA HIS A 154 2.83 -13.85 -7.63
C HIS A 154 2.87 -14.00 -6.09
N LEU A 155 2.21 -15.03 -5.56
CA LEU A 155 2.34 -15.49 -4.19
C LEU A 155 3.67 -16.26 -4.10
#